data_AF-A0A5C2H3A5-F1
#
_entry.id   AF-A0A5C2H3A5-F1
#
_cell.length_a   1.000
_cell.length_b   1.000
_cell.length_c   1.000
_cell.angle_alpha   90.00
_cell.angle_beta   90.00
_cell.angle_gamma   90.00
#
_symmetry.space_group_name_H-M   'P 1'
#
loop_
_entity.id
_entity.type
_entity.pdbx_description
1 polymer ?
#
loop_
_entity_poly.entity_id
_entity_poly.type
_entity_poly.pdbx_seq_one_letter_code
_entity_poly.pdbx_strand_id
1 'polypeptide(L)'
;MLIPFGILLVLVIYLIYTRGKFEKSTVEIYEKKFDEWKKHSKIEETKESNKQLVGLVFKKDYKVTIELLDESARNSLEKGKFKVENLKDN
;
A
#
# COMPACT_ATOMS: atom_id res chain seq x y z
N MET A 1 53.68 26.46 -24.80
CA MET A 1 52.50 26.46 -23.90
C MET A 1 51.22 25.88 -24.52
N LEU A 2 51.20 25.44 -25.80
CA LEU A 2 50.01 24.88 -26.47
C LEU A 2 49.61 23.46 -26.02
N ILE A 3 50.59 22.60 -25.77
CA ILE A 3 50.37 21.21 -25.31
C ILE A 3 49.62 21.13 -23.97
N PRO A 4 50.02 21.85 -22.89
CA PRO A 4 49.28 21.80 -21.63
C PRO A 4 47.86 22.40 -21.75
N PHE A 5 47.68 23.42 -22.61
CA PHE A 5 46.37 24.00 -22.86
C PHE A 5 45.43 23.04 -23.61
N GLY A 6 45.95 22.30 -24.60
CA GLY A 6 45.16 21.31 -25.35
C GLY A 6 44.68 20.16 -24.46
N ILE A 7 45.54 19.65 -23.57
CA ILE A 7 45.16 18.60 -22.61
C ILE A 7 44.07 19.10 -21.66
N LEU A 8 44.20 20.35 -21.19
CA LEU A 8 43.20 20.97 -20.33
C LEU A 8 41.84 21.08 -21.02
N LEU A 9 41.83 21.51 -22.29
CA LEU A 9 40.60 21.66 -23.08
C LEU A 9 39.86 20.32 -23.27
N VAL A 10 40.60 19.25 -23.55
CA VAL A 10 40.03 17.90 -23.69
C VAL A 10 39.43 17.40 -22.38
N LEU A 11 40.10 17.63 -21.24
CA LEU A 11 39.59 17.25 -19.92
C LEU A 11 38.29 17.98 -19.57
N VAL A 12 38.20 19.28 -19.86
CA VAL A 12 36.98 20.06 -19.61
C VAL A 12 35.80 19.52 -20.42
N ILE A 13 36.00 19.25 -21.72
CA ILE A 13 34.96 18.68 -22.59
C ILE A 13 34.53 17.30 -22.07
N TYR A 14 35.49 16.46 -21.67
CA TYR A 14 35.21 15.13 -21.11
C TYR A 14 34.40 15.21 -19.80
N LEU A 15 34.73 16.14 -18.91
CA LEU A 15 34.05 16.34 -17.62
C LEU A 15 32.60 16.81 -17.82
N ILE A 16 32.37 17.75 -18.75
CA ILE A 16 31.03 18.25 -19.07
C ILE A 16 30.16 17.12 -19.63
N TYR A 17 30.71 16.33 -20.56
CA TYR A 17 30.01 15.19 -21.14
C TYR A 17 29.66 14.11 -20.10
N THR A 18 30.62 13.78 -19.24
CA THR A 18 30.46 12.76 -18.19
C THR A 18 29.40 13.17 -17.17
N ARG A 19 29.33 14.45 -16.80
CA ARG A 19 28.33 14.97 -15.87
C ARG A 19 26.90 14.73 -16.36
N GLY A 20 26.60 15.11 -17.60
CA GLY A 20 25.26 14.92 -18.18
C GLY A 20 24.86 13.45 -18.31
N LYS A 21 25.83 12.56 -18.59
CA LYS A 21 25.60 11.11 -18.63
C LYS A 21 25.33 10.52 -17.24
N PHE A 22 26.05 10.99 -16.23
CA PHE A 22 25.90 10.50 -14.86
C PHE A 22 24.55 10.89 -14.26
N GLU A 23 24.09 12.12 -14.48
CA GLU A 23 22.77 12.58 -14.02
C GLU A 23 21.65 11.71 -14.60
N LYS A 24 21.65 11.47 -15.91
CA LYS A 24 20.66 10.61 -16.58
C LYS A 24 20.70 9.16 -16.08
N SER A 25 21.89 8.57 -16.01
CA SER A 25 22.05 7.19 -15.53
C SER A 25 21.58 7.03 -14.08
N THR A 26 21.83 8.03 -13.23
CA THR A 26 21.39 8.00 -11.83
C THR A 26 19.87 8.00 -11.74
N VAL A 27 19.20 8.90 -12.47
CA VAL A 27 17.73 8.96 -12.52
C VAL A 27 17.14 7.63 -13.00
N GLU A 28 17.67 7.08 -14.09
CA GLU A 28 17.22 5.81 -14.65
C GLU A 28 17.36 4.64 -13.66
N ILE A 29 18.45 4.60 -12.88
CA ILE A 29 18.65 3.59 -11.82
C ILE A 29 17.59 3.73 -10.72
N TYR A 30 17.29 4.95 -10.29
CA TYR A 30 16.28 5.18 -9.25
C TYR A 30 14.86 4.85 -9.75
N GLU A 31 14.52 5.21 -10.99
CA GLU A 31 13.25 4.83 -11.61
C GLU A 31 13.11 3.31 -11.70
N LYS A 32 14.16 2.62 -12.18
CA LYS A 32 14.17 1.16 -12.25
C LYS A 32 13.99 0.51 -10.88
N LYS A 33 14.71 1.00 -9.86
CA LYS A 33 14.56 0.52 -8.49
C LYS A 33 13.16 0.77 -7.93
N PHE A 34 12.53 1.89 -8.28
CA PHE A 34 11.18 2.20 -7.86
C PHE A 34 10.15 1.26 -8.51
N ASP A 35 10.30 0.97 -9.79
CA ASP A 35 9.41 0.04 -10.48
C ASP A 35 9.61 -1.42 -10.05
N GLU A 36 10.85 -1.83 -9.77
CA GLU A 36 11.13 -3.11 -9.12
C GLU A 36 10.50 -3.15 -7.72
N TRP A 37 10.64 -2.08 -6.93
CA TRP A 37 9.98 -1.96 -5.64
C TRP A 37 8.46 -2.08 -5.76
N LYS A 38 7.79 -1.45 -6.74
CA LYS A 38 6.33 -1.63 -6.93
C LYS A 38 5.95 -3.08 -7.24
N LYS A 39 6.75 -3.79 -8.03
CA LYS A 39 6.48 -5.18 -8.43
C LYS A 39 6.68 -6.16 -7.28
N HIS A 40 7.63 -5.88 -6.38
CA HIS A 40 7.99 -6.75 -5.25
C HIS A 40 7.42 -6.29 -3.91
N SER A 41 6.93 -5.05 -3.84
CA SER A 41 6.16 -4.54 -2.73
C SER A 41 4.82 -5.25 -2.77
N LYS A 42 4.76 -6.34 -2.01
CA LYS A 42 3.52 -6.86 -1.48
C LYS A 42 3.00 -5.77 -0.55
N ILE A 43 2.33 -4.78 -1.13
CA ILE A 43 1.35 -3.98 -0.40
C ILE A 43 0.29 -5.02 -0.07
N GLU A 44 0.55 -5.79 0.99
CA GLU A 44 -0.54 -6.36 1.76
C GLU A 44 -1.28 -5.11 2.19
N GLU A 45 -2.31 -4.74 1.40
CA GLU A 45 -3.44 -4.01 1.94
C GLU A 45 -3.78 -4.83 3.17
N THR A 46 -3.31 -4.38 4.32
CA THR A 46 -3.73 -4.89 5.60
C THR A 46 -5.22 -4.65 5.55
N LYS A 47 -5.97 -5.67 5.14
CA LYS A 47 -7.40 -5.76 5.34
C LYS A 47 -7.52 -5.85 6.85
N GLU A 48 -7.32 -4.73 7.53
CA GLU A 48 -8.01 -4.48 8.78
C GLU A 48 -9.47 -4.63 8.39
N SER A 49 -10.01 -5.82 8.66
CA SER A 49 -11.41 -6.12 8.56
C SER A 49 -12.10 -5.25 9.60
N ASN A 50 -12.34 -4.00 9.21
CA ASN A 50 -13.02 -3.03 10.05
C ASN A 50 -14.36 -3.64 10.46
N LYS A 51 -14.70 -3.51 11.75
CA LYS A 51 -15.99 -4.00 12.26
C LYS A 51 -17.10 -3.26 11.50
N GLN A 52 -17.83 -3.99 10.66
CA GLN A 52 -18.96 -3.45 9.90
C GLN A 52 -20.27 -3.78 10.60
N LEU A 53 -21.18 -2.81 10.65
CA LEU A 53 -22.55 -3.05 11.09
C LEU A 53 -23.31 -3.80 9.98
N VAL A 54 -23.65 -5.05 10.23
CA VAL A 54 -24.35 -5.92 9.27
C VAL A 54 -25.81 -6.18 9.62
N GLY A 55 -26.23 -5.83 10.84
CA GLY A 55 -27.59 -6.08 11.32
C GLY A 55 -27.84 -5.51 12.72
N LEU A 56 -29.11 -5.37 13.08
CA LEU A 56 -29.57 -5.02 14.42
C LEU A 56 -30.20 -6.24 15.09
N VAL A 57 -29.88 -6.45 16.36
CA VAL A 57 -30.41 -7.57 17.15
C VAL A 57 -31.44 -7.03 18.14
N PHE A 58 -32.67 -7.54 18.06
CA PHE A 58 -33.78 -7.16 18.92
C PHE A 58 -34.25 -8.37 19.74
N LYS A 59 -34.68 -8.13 20.98
CA LYS A 59 -35.35 -9.13 21.82
C LYS A 59 -36.78 -8.66 22.08
N LYS A 60 -37.76 -9.45 21.65
CA LYS A 60 -39.19 -9.19 21.89
C LYS A 60 -39.89 -10.50 22.24
N ASP A 61 -40.66 -10.50 23.33
CA ASP A 61 -41.50 -11.62 23.76
C ASP A 61 -40.75 -12.97 23.72
N TYR A 62 -39.57 -13.01 24.35
CA TYR A 62 -38.66 -14.15 24.43
C TYR A 62 -37.99 -14.59 23.11
N LYS A 63 -38.37 -14.02 21.96
CA LYS A 63 -37.73 -14.26 20.67
C LYS A 63 -36.66 -13.21 20.39
N VAL A 64 -35.53 -13.66 19.87
CA VAL A 64 -34.49 -12.80 19.32
C VAL A 64 -34.71 -12.70 17.82
N THR A 65 -34.76 -11.47 17.30
CA THR A 65 -34.93 -11.18 15.89
C THR A 65 -33.75 -10.35 15.41
N ILE A 66 -33.21 -10.72 14.24
CA ILE A 66 -32.09 -10.01 13.62
C ILE A 66 -32.62 -9.36 12.35
N GLU A 67 -32.57 -8.03 12.29
CA GLU A 67 -32.86 -7.28 11.07
C GLU A 67 -31.55 -7.03 10.31
N LEU A 68 -31.46 -7.59 9.11
CA LEU A 68 -30.28 -7.56 8.26
C LEU A 68 -30.20 -6.23 7.49
N LEU A 69 -29.04 -5.56 7.57
CA LEU A 69 -28.73 -4.42 6.71
C LEU A 69 -27.94 -4.84 5.47
N ASP A 70 -27.20 -5.95 5.57
CA ASP A 70 -26.42 -6.53 4.47
C ASP A 70 -26.72 -8.02 4.33
N GLU A 71 -27.13 -8.44 3.14
CA GLU A 71 -27.49 -9.82 2.82
C GLU A 71 -26.27 -10.76 2.84
N SER A 72 -25.06 -10.23 2.65
CA SER A 72 -23.81 -11.01 2.71
C SER A 72 -23.60 -11.70 4.07
N ALA A 73 -24.12 -11.09 5.15
CA ALA A 73 -24.02 -11.60 6.51
C ALA A 73 -25.03 -12.74 6.80
N ARG A 74 -26.06 -12.91 5.98
CA ARG A 74 -27.13 -13.90 6.18
C ARG A 74 -26.58 -15.31 6.34
N ASN A 75 -25.69 -15.73 5.45
CA ASN A 75 -25.06 -17.05 5.47
C ASN A 75 -24.22 -17.28 6.73
N SER A 76 -23.56 -16.23 7.24
CA SER A 76 -22.76 -16.33 8.46
C SER A 76 -23.65 -16.40 9.71
N LEU A 77 -24.79 -15.71 9.69
CA LEU A 77 -25.78 -15.73 10.76
C LEU A 77 -26.51 -17.08 10.83
N GLU A 78 -26.95 -17.63 9.69
CA GLU A 78 -27.61 -18.94 9.63
C GLU A 78 -26.66 -20.08 10.05
N LYS A 79 -25.35 -19.93 9.83
CA LYS A 79 -24.33 -20.90 10.26
C LYS A 79 -23.96 -20.80 11.75
N GLY A 80 -24.55 -19.87 12.51
CA GLY A 80 -24.42 -19.81 13.97
C GLY A 80 -23.06 -19.39 14.51
N LYS A 81 -22.17 -18.81 13.68
CA LYS A 81 -20.83 -18.41 14.10
C LYS A 81 -20.84 -17.04 14.80
N PHE A 82 -21.38 -17.00 16.01
CA PHE A 82 -21.48 -15.77 16.80
C PHE A 82 -20.51 -15.74 17.97
N LYS A 83 -19.91 -14.58 18.19
CA LYS A 83 -19.19 -14.25 19.42
C LYS A 83 -20.01 -13.21 20.18
N VAL A 84 -20.38 -13.51 21.41
CA VAL A 84 -21.08 -12.56 22.29
C VAL A 84 -20.02 -11.93 23.19
N GLU A 85 -19.86 -10.62 23.07
CA GLU A 85 -18.97 -9.81 23.92
C GLU A 85 -19.82 -8.73 24.60
N ASN A 86 -19.62 -8.50 25.89
CA ASN A 86 -20.26 -7.39 26.60
C ASN A 86 -19.55 -6.09 26.24
N LEU A 87 -20.30 -5.10 25.75
CA LEU A 87 -19.77 -3.76 25.50
C LEU A 87 -19.58 -2.94 26.78
N LYS A 88 -20.08 -3.41 27.92
CA LYS A 88 -19.91 -2.80 29.24
C LYS A 88 -19.58 -3.87 30.26
N ASP A 89 -18.30 -4.00 30.56
CA ASP A 89 -17.83 -4.45 31.88
C ASP A 89 -17.12 -3.24 32.50
N ASN A 90 -17.82 -2.60 33.45
CA ASN A 90 -17.62 -1.27 34.10
C ASN A 90 -18.18 -0.06 33.36
#